data_AF-A0A7G2IXT4-F1
#
_entry.id   AF-A0A7G2IXT4-F1
#
_cell.length_a   1.000
_cell.length_b   1.000
_cell.length_c   1.000
_cell.angle_alpha   90.00
_cell.angle_beta   90.00
_cell.angle_gamma   90.00
#
_symmetry.space_group_name_H-M   'P 1'
#
loop_
_entity.id
_entity.type
_entity.pdbx_description
1 polymer ?
#
loop_
_entity_poly.entity_id
_entity_poly.type
_entity_poly.pdbx_seq_one_letter_code
_entity_poly.pdbx_strand_id
1 'polypeptide(L)'
;MAKTLTSGNDDGRSLEAQTDNSDTFLINDTLSDAGGSNFEAFWNAVRKSQRIHITATGLTSTTFTFSNAARTLPEFDKSGCLTRM
;
A
#
# COMPACT_ATOMS: atom_id res chain seq x y z
N MET A 1 4.42 -4.23 -21.81
CA MET A 1 4.51 -5.34 -20.83
C MET A 1 3.72 -4.91 -19.60
N ALA A 2 2.42 -5.23 -19.53
CA ALA A 2 1.62 -4.92 -18.35
C ALA A 2 1.98 -5.98 -17.28
N LYS A 3 2.63 -5.55 -16.19
CA LYS A 3 2.93 -6.42 -15.07
C LYS A 3 1.63 -6.64 -14.31
N THR A 4 1.03 -7.82 -14.47
CA THR A 4 -0.10 -8.26 -13.64
C THR A 4 0.35 -8.20 -12.19
N LEU A 5 -0.22 -7.28 -11.41
CA LEU A 5 -0.07 -7.24 -9.96
C LEU A 5 -0.95 -8.36 -9.40
N THR A 6 -0.43 -9.58 -9.38
CA THR A 6 -1.07 -10.71 -8.70
C THR A 6 -0.88 -10.51 -7.20
N SER A 7 -1.97 -10.32 -6.44
CA SER A 7 -1.96 -10.26 -4.95
C SER A 7 -1.67 -11.62 -4.30
N GLY A 8 -0.81 -12.42 -4.92
CA GLY A 8 -0.57 -13.81 -4.53
C GLY A 8 0.83 -14.31 -4.87
N ASN A 9 1.73 -13.44 -5.35
CA ASN A 9 3.10 -13.85 -5.67
C ASN A 9 4.09 -13.59 -4.52
N ASP A 10 3.59 -13.35 -3.30
CA ASP A 10 4.44 -13.16 -2.13
C ASP A 10 4.74 -14.48 -1.41
N ASP A 11 4.37 -15.65 -1.96
CA ASP A 11 4.57 -16.97 -1.34
C ASP A 11 4.03 -17.06 0.11
N GLY A 12 2.99 -16.28 0.43
CA GLY A 12 2.45 -16.15 1.80
C GLY A 12 3.24 -15.23 2.73
N ARG A 13 4.19 -14.45 2.20
CA ARG A 13 4.93 -13.44 2.97
C ARG A 13 4.10 -12.17 3.14
N SER A 14 4.22 -11.56 4.31
CA SER A 14 3.57 -10.28 4.60
C SER A 14 4.41 -9.15 4.04
N LEU A 15 3.76 -8.19 3.36
CA LEU A 15 4.32 -6.89 3.04
C LEU A 15 3.58 -5.85 3.87
N GLU A 16 4.30 -5.21 4.78
CA GLU A 16 3.74 -4.28 5.74
C GLU A 16 4.30 -2.87 5.50
N ALA A 17 3.46 -1.87 5.75
CA ALA A 17 3.83 -0.48 5.69
C ALA A 17 3.47 0.20 7.01
N GLN A 18 4.47 0.79 7.66
CA GLN A 18 4.30 1.61 8.84
C GLN A 18 4.40 3.09 8.48
N THR A 19 3.42 3.88 8.90
CA THR A 19 3.39 5.34 8.69
C THR A 19 3.91 6.09 9.92
N ASP A 20 4.06 7.42 9.85
CA ASP A 20 4.58 8.22 10.97
C ASP A 20 3.82 8.04 12.28
N ASN A 21 2.51 7.80 12.18
CA ASN A 21 1.64 7.61 13.33
C ASN A 21 1.75 6.21 13.95
N SER A 22 2.75 5.41 13.54
CA SER A 22 3.01 4.04 13.97
C SER A 22 1.98 2.98 13.56
N ASP A 23 0.90 3.38 12.87
CA ASP A 23 -0.02 2.45 12.24
C ASP A 23 0.71 1.59 11.22
N THR A 24 0.54 0.26 11.33
CA THR A 24 1.12 -0.73 10.43
C THR A 24 0.02 -1.40 9.63
N PHE A 25 0.19 -1.44 8.31
CA PHE A 25 -0.79 -1.94 7.37
C PHE A 25 -0.21 -3.10 6.55
N LEU A 26 -0.91 -4.22 6.47
CA LEU A 26 -0.67 -5.25 5.44
C LEU A 26 -1.14 -4.73 4.08
N ILE A 27 -0.23 -4.55 3.12
CA ILE A 27 -0.51 -3.85 1.85
C ILE A 27 -0.47 -4.73 0.61
N ASN A 28 -0.21 -6.04 0.75
CA ASN A 28 -0.13 -6.96 -0.38
C ASN A 28 -1.40 -7.77 -0.68
N ASP A 29 -2.37 -7.82 0.23
CA ASP A 29 -3.63 -8.56 0.04
C ASP A 29 -4.74 -7.69 -0.59
N THR A 30 -4.47 -7.03 -1.71
CA THR A 30 -5.41 -6.04 -2.26
C THR A 30 -6.63 -6.64 -2.99
N LEU A 31 -6.69 -7.97 -3.19
CA LEU A 31 -7.83 -8.62 -3.86
C LEU A 31 -8.88 -9.15 -2.88
N SER A 32 -8.56 -9.34 -1.60
CA SER A 32 -9.57 -9.66 -0.59
C SER A 32 -10.31 -8.38 -0.17
N ASP A 33 -11.57 -8.51 0.25
CA ASP A 33 -12.34 -7.36 0.76
C ASP A 33 -11.64 -6.70 1.97
N ALA A 34 -11.04 -7.53 2.83
CA ALA A 34 -10.32 -7.09 4.01
C ALA A 34 -9.04 -6.33 3.65
N GLY A 35 -8.21 -6.88 2.76
CA GLY A 35 -6.96 -6.23 2.41
C GLY A 35 -7.13 -5.07 1.43
N GLY A 36 -8.17 -5.05 0.60
CA GLY A 36 -8.59 -3.86 -0.15
C GLY A 36 -8.98 -2.70 0.78
N SER A 37 -9.76 -2.99 1.83
CA SER A 37 -10.12 -2.00 2.86
C SER A 37 -8.89 -1.52 3.64
N ASN A 38 -7.96 -2.43 3.96
CA ASN A 38 -6.73 -2.10 4.64
C ASN A 38 -5.80 -1.22 3.78
N PHE A 39 -5.73 -1.49 2.48
CA PHE A 39 -4.97 -0.66 1.54
C PHE A 39 -5.56 0.74 1.39
N GLU A 40 -6.89 0.88 1.36
CA GLU A 40 -7.56 2.18 1.33
C GLU A 40 -7.25 3.00 2.61
N ALA A 41 -7.27 2.35 3.78
CA ALA A 41 -6.87 2.97 5.04
C ALA A 41 -5.39 3.41 5.01
N PHE A 42 -4.51 2.52 4.54
CA PHE A 42 -3.09 2.81 4.33
C PHE A 42 -2.89 4.03 3.41
N TRP A 43 -3.55 4.09 2.25
CA TRP A 43 -3.40 5.18 1.30
C TRP A 43 -3.78 6.54 1.91
N ASN A 44 -4.87 6.56 2.67
CA ASN A 44 -5.32 7.75 3.38
C ASN A 44 -4.35 8.18 4.49
N ALA A 45 -3.71 7.24 5.18
CA ALA A 45 -2.68 7.52 6.17
C ALA A 45 -1.43 8.10 5.51
N VAL A 46 -0.94 7.48 4.43
CA VAL A 46 0.25 7.92 3.69
C VAL A 46 0.14 9.36 3.19
N ARG A 47 -1.03 9.76 2.68
CA ARG A 47 -1.25 11.15 2.23
C ARG A 47 -1.03 12.18 3.35
N LYS A 48 -1.13 11.78 4.61
CA LYS A 48 -0.95 12.63 5.80
C LYS A 48 0.43 12.46 6.44
N SER A 49 1.23 11.52 5.93
CA SER A 49 2.55 11.19 6.46
C SER A 49 3.69 11.79 5.63
N GLN A 50 4.83 11.95 6.28
CA GLN A 50 6.13 12.31 5.76
C GLN A 50 7.04 11.10 5.58
N ARG A 51 6.79 9.99 6.29
CA ARG A 51 7.60 8.77 6.21
C ARG A 51 6.73 7.53 6.10
N ILE A 52 7.23 6.55 5.33
CA ILE A 52 6.73 5.18 5.31
C ILE A 52 7.90 4.24 5.50
N HIS A 53 7.79 3.33 6.45
CA HIS A 53 8.71 2.23 6.64
C HIS A 53 8.08 0.94 6.08
N ILE A 54 8.74 0.31 5.12
CA ILE A 54 8.28 -0.92 4.49
C ILE A 54 9.06 -2.09 5.08
N THR A 55 8.35 -3.09 5.58
CA THR A 55 8.87 -4.35 6.08
C THR A 55 8.29 -5.50 5.26
N ALA A 56 9.09 -6.53 5.02
CA ALA A 56 8.61 -7.74 4.37
C ALA A 56 9.34 -8.96 4.90
N THR A 57 8.63 -10.09 5.03
CA THR A 57 9.19 -11.32 5.58
C THR A 57 10.40 -11.77 4.75
N GLY A 58 11.58 -11.86 5.39
CA GLY A 58 12.80 -12.33 4.76
C GLY A 58 13.50 -11.33 3.83
N LEU A 59 13.08 -10.06 3.83
CA LEU A 59 13.71 -8.99 3.04
C LEU A 59 14.23 -7.87 3.94
N THR A 60 15.17 -7.08 3.40
CA THR A 60 15.67 -5.89 4.10
C THR A 60 14.61 -4.79 4.08
N SER A 61 14.28 -4.26 5.26
CA SER A 61 13.34 -3.15 5.40
C SER A 61 13.88 -1.87 4.77
N THR A 62 12.99 -1.00 4.31
CA THR A 62 13.38 0.29 3.72
C THR A 62 12.47 1.41 4.19
N THR A 63 12.98 2.64 4.16
CA THR A 63 12.23 3.83 4.57
C THR A 63 12.18 4.82 3.43
N PHE A 64 10.97 5.25 3.08
CA PHE A 64 10.72 6.30 2.12
C PHE A 64 10.28 7.57 2.85
N THR A 65 10.78 8.71 2.40
CA THR A 65 10.42 10.03 2.92
C THR A 65 9.82 10.88 1.80
N PHE A 66 8.72 11.57 2.10
CA PHE A 66 7.96 12.38 1.16
C PHE A 66 7.80 13.79 1.70
N SER A 67 7.96 14.79 0.82
CA SER A 67 7.49 16.14 1.08
C SER A 67 6.14 16.36 0.41
N ASN A 68 5.18 16.95 1.11
CA ASN A 68 3.85 17.29 0.58
C ASN A 68 3.08 16.07 0.01
N ALA A 69 3.05 14.94 0.74
CA ALA A 69 2.40 13.71 0.29
C ALA A 69 0.95 13.92 -0.18
N ALA A 70 0.13 14.69 0.55
CA ALA A 70 -1.25 15.01 0.17
C ALA A 70 -1.41 15.70 -1.20
N ARG A 71 -0.38 16.45 -1.63
CA ARG A 71 -0.38 17.16 -2.93
C ARG A 71 0.12 16.28 -4.06
N THR A 72 1.07 15.37 -3.77
CA THR A 72 1.69 14.51 -4.79
C THR A 72 0.87 13.24 -5.03
N LEU A 73 0.26 12.68 -3.98
CA LEU A 73 -0.52 11.46 -4.05
C LEU A 73 -2.01 11.80 -4.21
N PRO A 74 -2.67 11.30 -5.27
CA PRO A 74 -4.09 11.54 -5.49
C PRO A 74 -4.91 10.91 -4.37
N GLU A 75 -6.17 11.34 -4.27
CA GLU A 75 -7.13 10.68 -3.39
C GLU A 75 -7.30 9.21 -3.81
N PHE A 76 -7.60 8.34 -2.84
CA PHE A 76 -7.93 6.98 -3.20
C PHE A 76 -9.28 6.98 -3.93
N ASP A 77 -9.29 6.51 -5.18
CA ASP A 77 -10.49 6.42 -5.97
C ASP A 77 -10.64 5.01 -6.55
N LYS A 78 -11.75 4.36 -6.22
CA LYS A 78 -12.12 3.02 -6.70
C LYS A 78 -12.63 3.04 -8.14
N SER A 79 -12.88 4.22 -8.72
CA SER A 79 -13.35 4.37 -10.10
C SER A 79 -12.32 3.93 -11.15
N GLY A 80 -11.04 3.85 -10.77
CA GLY A 80 -9.95 3.39 -11.63
C GLY A 80 -9.94 1.88 -11.88
N CYS A 81 -10.73 1.09 -11.14
CA CYS A 81 -11.00 -0.30 -11.46
C CYS A 81 -11.93 -0.37 -12.68
N LEU A 82 -11.41 0.00 -13.86
CA LEU A 82 -12.04 -0.32 -15.13
C LEU A 82 -12.12 -1.84 -15.20
N THR A 83 -13.30 -2.38 -14.93
CA THR A 83 -13.68 -3.73 -15.30
C THR A 83 -13.33 -3.86 -16.78
N ARG A 84 -12.25 -4.57 -17.10
CA ARG A 84 -12.03 -5.01 -18.49
C ARG A 84 -13.22 -5.91 -18.81
N MET A 85 -14.17 -5.36 -19.57
CA MET A 85 -15.21 -6.15 -20.24
C MET A 85 -14.55 -7.18 -21.15
#